data_AF-C6CKP2-F1
#
_entry.id   AF-C6CKP2-F1
#
_cell.length_a   1.000
_cell.length_b   1.000
_cell.length_c   1.000
_cell.angle_alpha   90.00
_cell.angle_beta   90.00
_cell.angle_gamma   90.00
#
_symmetry.space_group_name_H-M   'P 1'
#
loop_
_entity.id
_entity.type
_entity.pdbx_description
1 polymer ?
#
loop_
_entity_poly.entity_id
_entity_poly.type
_entity_poly.pdbx_seq_one_letter_code
_entity_poly.pdbx_strand_id
1 'polypeptide(L)'
;MGWKKKTALSVLVTVGALLAYKYAIWSTGPLCNEVAYEQVMNYIKNDLKRPSISRSILFRLSTLGTSTPVIQFSQNPDLVESETYLVSFQVSGPLKIHHLFAIYECRTGTIEYSVK
;
A
#
# COMPACT_ATOMS: atom_id res chain seq x y z
N MET A 1 18.82 -4.54 -46.65
CA MET A 1 17.57 -4.61 -45.83
C MET A 1 17.70 -5.40 -44.52
N GLY A 2 18.90 -5.82 -44.07
CA GLY A 2 19.08 -6.65 -42.86
C GLY A 2 19.26 -5.89 -41.54
N TRP A 3 19.70 -4.63 -41.55
CA TRP A 3 19.98 -3.89 -40.31
C TRP A 3 18.72 -3.63 -39.50
N LYS A 4 17.61 -3.23 -40.16
CA LYS A 4 16.32 -2.97 -39.51
C LYS A 4 15.78 -4.17 -38.72
N LYS A 5 16.00 -5.40 -39.22
CA LYS A 5 15.61 -6.64 -38.51
C LYS A 5 16.49 -6.89 -37.28
N LYS A 6 17.79 -6.60 -37.35
CA LYS A 6 18.73 -6.73 -36.22
C LYS A 6 18.42 -5.72 -35.11
N THR A 7 18.09 -4.47 -35.47
CA THR A 7 17.70 -3.45 -34.48
C THR A 7 16.36 -3.78 -33.85
N ALA A 8 15.36 -4.21 -34.62
CA ALA A 8 14.06 -4.62 -34.08
C ALA A 8 14.20 -5.79 -33.08
N LEU A 9 15.02 -6.80 -33.42
CA LEU A 9 15.28 -7.93 -32.52
C LEU A 9 15.99 -7.50 -31.23
N SER A 10 16.99 -6.61 -31.33
CA SER A 10 17.71 -6.07 -30.16
C SER A 10 16.79 -5.27 -29.21
N VAL A 11 15.88 -4.47 -29.78
CA VAL A 11 14.89 -3.73 -28.97
C VAL A 11 13.91 -4.69 -28.29
N LEU A 12 13.46 -5.73 -28.99
CA LEU A 12 12.57 -6.75 -28.41
C LEU A 12 13.22 -7.49 -27.23
N VAL A 13 14.50 -7.86 -27.37
CA VAL A 13 15.26 -8.53 -26.32
C VAL A 13 15.46 -7.61 -25.11
N THR A 14 15.81 -6.34 -25.33
CA THR A 14 16.01 -5.38 -24.23
C THR A 14 14.70 -5.06 -23.50
N VAL A 15 13.59 -4.90 -24.21
CA VAL A 15 12.26 -4.71 -23.60
C VAL A 15 11.85 -5.96 -22.83
N GLY A 16 12.05 -7.16 -23.40
CA GLY A 16 11.77 -8.42 -22.71
C GLY A 16 12.57 -8.59 -21.42
N ALA A 17 13.87 -8.29 -21.46
CA ALA A 17 14.73 -8.33 -20.29
C ALA A 17 14.30 -7.33 -19.21
N LEU A 18 13.92 -6.09 -19.59
CA LEU A 18 13.42 -5.09 -18.65
C LEU A 18 12.10 -5.50 -18.01
N LEU A 19 11.19 -6.11 -18.78
CA LEU A 19 9.91 -6.61 -18.24
C LEU A 19 10.13 -7.78 -17.29
N ALA A 20 10.99 -8.73 -17.65
CA ALA A 20 11.36 -9.85 -16.78
C ALA A 20 12.03 -9.38 -15.49
N TYR A 21 12.94 -8.39 -15.58
CA TYR A 21 13.59 -7.79 -14.42
C TYR A 21 12.59 -7.08 -13.50
N LYS A 22 11.69 -6.27 -14.05
CA LYS A 22 10.62 -5.63 -13.27
C LYS A 22 9.71 -6.64 -12.60
N TYR A 23 9.35 -7.71 -13.30
CA TYR A 23 8.52 -8.78 -12.76
C TYR A 23 9.24 -9.54 -11.64
N ALA A 24 10.53 -9.83 -11.81
CA ALA A 24 11.34 -10.49 -10.78
C ALA A 24 11.43 -9.63 -9.50
N ILE A 25 11.73 -8.33 -9.62
CA ILE A 25 11.75 -7.41 -8.48
C ILE A 25 10.39 -7.35 -7.79
N TRP A 26 9.31 -7.31 -8.55
CA TRP A 26 7.96 -7.28 -8.00
C TRP A 26 7.62 -8.54 -7.19
N SER A 27 8.17 -9.70 -7.58
CA SER A 27 8.01 -10.96 -6.84
C SER A 27 8.93 -11.06 -5.61
N THR A 28 10.10 -10.41 -5.64
CA THR A 28 11.10 -10.42 -4.56
C THR A 28 11.12 -9.10 -3.77
N GLY A 29 9.97 -8.46 -3.59
CA GLY A 29 9.89 -7.20 -2.86
C GLY A 29 10.46 -7.28 -1.43
N PRO A 30 10.65 -6.13 -0.76
CA PRO A 30 11.32 -6.07 0.53
C PRO A 30 10.54 -6.83 1.60
N LEU A 31 11.27 -7.44 2.52
CA LEU A 31 10.70 -8.06 3.70
C LEU A 31 10.35 -6.99 4.74
N CYS A 32 9.43 -7.28 5.67
CA CYS A 32 9.02 -6.29 6.65
C CYS A 32 10.12 -5.89 7.65
N ASN A 33 11.16 -6.72 7.82
CA ASN A 33 12.34 -6.34 8.59
C ASN A 33 13.21 -5.28 7.90
N GLU A 34 13.06 -5.07 6.58
CA GLU A 34 13.78 -4.07 5.80
C GLU A 34 13.00 -2.76 5.66
N VAL A 35 11.69 -2.78 5.93
CA VAL A 35 10.80 -1.62 5.84
C VAL A 35 10.56 -1.04 7.23
N ALA A 36 10.96 0.21 7.46
CA ALA A 36 10.72 0.86 8.74
C ALA A 36 9.22 1.09 8.96
N TYR A 37 8.74 0.86 10.19
CA TYR A 37 7.32 1.07 10.53
C TYR A 37 6.82 2.49 10.22
N GLU A 38 7.67 3.51 10.37
CA GLU A 38 7.33 4.89 9.98
C GLU A 38 7.05 5.04 8.48
N GLN A 39 7.78 4.29 7.64
CA GLN A 39 7.52 4.26 6.20
C GLN A 39 6.17 3.63 5.92
N VAL A 40 5.83 2.53 6.62
CA VAL A 40 4.52 1.86 6.51
C VAL A 40 3.37 2.80 6.90
N MET A 41 3.49 3.50 8.02
CA MET A 41 2.49 4.51 8.43
C MET A 41 2.32 5.61 7.38
N ASN A 42 3.43 6.07 6.79
CA ASN A 42 3.39 7.06 5.72
C ASN A 42 2.72 6.52 4.44
N TYR A 43 2.96 5.26 4.08
CA TYR A 43 2.28 4.61 2.95
C TYR A 43 0.78 4.53 3.19
N ILE A 44 0.34 4.05 4.35
CA ILE A 44 -1.08 3.97 4.72
C ILE A 44 -1.70 5.38 4.73
N LYS A 45 -1.04 6.38 5.32
CA LYS A 45 -1.53 7.76 5.35
C LYS A 45 -1.70 8.35 3.95
N ASN A 46 -0.76 8.10 3.05
CA ASN A 46 -0.85 8.58 1.66
C ASN A 46 -1.91 7.83 0.87
N ASP A 47 -2.06 6.54 1.13
CA ASP A 47 -3.09 5.72 0.52
C ASP A 47 -4.50 6.13 0.99
N LEU A 48 -4.71 6.40 2.27
CA LEU A 48 -5.98 6.91 2.82
C LEU A 48 -6.43 8.25 2.21
N LYS A 49 -5.50 9.09 1.73
CA LYS A 49 -5.83 10.33 1.03
C LYS A 49 -6.38 10.09 -0.39
N ARG A 50 -6.17 8.91 -0.96
CA ARG A 50 -6.67 8.60 -2.31
C ARG A 50 -8.16 8.27 -2.23
N PRO A 51 -9.01 8.91 -3.04
CA PRO A 51 -10.43 8.67 -3.04
C PRO A 51 -10.75 7.33 -3.72
N SER A 52 -10.72 6.23 -2.97
CA SER A 52 -11.28 4.95 -3.44
C SER A 52 -12.72 4.80 -2.92
N ILE A 53 -13.62 4.29 -3.77
CA ILE A 53 -15.03 4.06 -3.43
C ILE A 53 -15.17 3.03 -2.30
N SER A 54 -14.29 2.04 -2.20
CA SER A 54 -14.36 1.06 -1.11
C SER A 54 -14.00 1.67 0.26
N ARG A 55 -13.11 2.67 0.30
CA ARG A 55 -12.67 3.34 1.53
C ARG A 55 -13.71 4.28 2.10
N SER A 56 -14.40 5.05 1.25
CA SER A 56 -15.49 5.91 1.72
C SER A 56 -16.63 5.11 2.36
N ILE A 57 -16.87 3.89 1.84
CA ILE A 57 -17.80 2.92 2.42
C ILE A 57 -17.28 2.39 3.76
N LEU A 58 -15.98 2.00 3.82
CA LEU A 58 -15.32 1.50 5.02
C LEU A 58 -15.36 2.51 6.18
N PHE A 59 -15.10 3.79 5.90
CA PHE A 59 -15.07 4.84 6.93
C PHE A 59 -16.44 5.46 7.22
N ARG A 60 -17.46 5.17 6.38
CA ARG A 60 -18.78 5.83 6.38
C ARG A 60 -18.64 7.30 6.75
N LEU A 61 -17.97 8.09 5.91
CA LEU A 61 -17.58 9.48 6.23
C LEU A 61 -18.75 10.34 6.76
N SER A 62 -19.97 10.09 6.29
CA SER A 62 -21.20 10.73 6.80
C SER A 62 -21.44 10.51 8.30
N THR A 63 -21.02 9.38 8.85
CA THR A 63 -21.14 9.04 10.29
C THR A 63 -20.09 9.72 11.17
N LEU A 64 -18.99 10.19 10.58
CA LEU A 64 -17.94 10.93 11.30
C LEU A 64 -18.33 12.41 11.50
N GLY A 65 -19.28 12.92 10.71
CA GLY A 65 -19.70 14.33 10.77
C GLY A 65 -18.67 15.32 10.23
N THR A 66 -17.72 14.85 9.43
CA THR A 66 -16.67 15.68 8.82
C THR A 66 -16.20 15.11 7.49
N SER A 67 -15.82 15.99 6.57
CA SER A 67 -15.11 15.63 5.33
C SER A 67 -13.61 15.48 5.53
N THR A 68 -13.07 15.94 6.66
CA THR A 68 -11.64 15.91 7.00
C THR A 68 -11.44 15.21 8.34
N PRO A 69 -11.50 13.87 8.38
CA PRO A 69 -11.30 13.13 9.62
C PRO A 69 -9.83 13.15 10.06
N VAL A 70 -9.61 13.09 11.37
CA VAL A 70 -8.26 12.99 11.95
C VAL A 70 -7.88 11.52 12.06
N ILE A 71 -6.70 11.17 11.56
CA ILE A 71 -6.16 9.80 11.58
C ILE A 71 -5.03 9.74 12.60
N GLN A 72 -5.12 8.83 13.56
CA GLN A 72 -4.10 8.61 14.58
C GLN A 72 -3.68 7.14 14.60
N PHE A 73 -2.41 6.89 14.31
CA PHE A 73 -1.81 5.56 14.31
C PHE A 73 -1.38 5.14 15.72
N SER A 74 -1.47 3.85 16.01
CA SER A 74 -0.81 3.25 17.17
C SER A 74 0.70 3.34 17.01
N GLN A 75 1.40 3.68 18.08
CA GLN A 75 2.87 3.71 18.10
C GLN A 75 3.50 2.31 18.08
N ASN A 76 2.74 1.29 18.47
CA ASN A 76 3.20 -0.08 18.49
C ASN A 76 2.58 -0.84 17.30
N PRO A 77 3.38 -1.26 16.31
CA PRO A 77 2.94 -2.22 15.32
C PRO A 77 2.75 -3.59 15.94
N ASP A 78 1.71 -4.29 15.51
CA ASP A 78 1.64 -5.73 15.68
C ASP A 78 2.23 -6.36 14.41
N LEU A 79 3.42 -6.98 14.53
CA LEU A 79 3.96 -7.79 13.44
C LEU A 79 3.24 -9.15 13.50
N VAL A 80 2.31 -9.39 12.57
CA VAL A 80 1.54 -10.64 12.57
C VAL A 80 2.38 -11.77 11.98
N GLU A 81 3.12 -11.48 10.90
CA GLU A 81 4.03 -12.41 10.23
C GLU A 81 5.26 -11.67 9.66
N SER A 82 6.31 -12.39 9.25
CA SER A 82 7.54 -11.79 8.68
C SER A 82 7.32 -10.95 7.41
N GLU A 83 6.14 -11.05 6.81
CA GLU A 83 5.80 -10.42 5.53
C GLU A 83 4.68 -9.38 5.63
N THR A 84 4.04 -9.25 6.80
CA THR A 84 2.92 -8.32 7.01
C THR A 84 3.02 -7.49 8.30
N TYR A 85 2.69 -6.21 8.18
CA TYR A 85 2.42 -5.33 9.31
C TYR A 85 0.93 -5.21 9.55
N LEU A 86 0.50 -5.42 10.80
CA LEU A 86 -0.82 -5.02 11.25
C LEU A 86 -0.72 -3.68 11.96
N VAL A 87 -1.34 -2.68 11.35
CA VAL A 87 -1.27 -1.29 11.79
C VAL A 87 -2.63 -0.89 12.33
N SER A 88 -2.70 -0.78 13.65
CA SER A 88 -3.89 -0.26 14.34
C SER A 88 -3.94 1.27 14.22
N PHE A 89 -5.09 1.81 13.82
CA PHE A 89 -5.30 3.26 13.82
C PHE A 89 -6.76 3.62 14.10
N GLN A 90 -6.97 4.87 14.50
CA GLN A 90 -8.28 5.43 14.72
C GLN A 90 -8.54 6.59 13.76
N VAL A 91 -9.79 6.66 13.30
CA VAL A 91 -10.30 7.74 12.45
C VAL A 91 -11.37 8.46 13.24
N SER A 92 -11.12 9.70 13.61
CA SER A 92 -12.02 10.50 14.44
C SER A 92 -12.62 11.67 13.67
N GLY A 93 -13.91 11.89 13.93
CA GLY A 93 -14.65 13.07 13.55
C GLY A 93 -15.47 13.59 14.75
N PRO A 94 -16.11 14.75 14.62
CA PRO A 94 -16.87 15.36 15.71
C PRO A 94 -18.01 14.47 16.25
N LEU A 95 -18.56 13.57 15.43
CA LEU A 95 -19.70 12.74 15.84
C LEU A 95 -19.30 11.32 16.27
N LYS A 96 -18.17 10.80 15.78
CA LYS A 96 -17.81 9.39 16.00
C LYS A 96 -16.31 9.17 15.84
N ILE A 97 -15.84 8.10 16.50
CA ILE A 97 -14.50 7.54 16.33
C ILE A 97 -14.66 6.11 15.82
N HIS A 98 -13.91 5.76 14.78
CA HIS A 98 -13.82 4.39 14.26
C HIS A 98 -12.43 3.84 14.53
N HIS A 99 -12.36 2.62 15.04
CA HIS A 99 -11.12 1.87 15.21
C HIS A 99 -10.97 0.90 14.05
N LEU A 100 -9.81 0.95 13.39
CA LEU A 100 -9.53 0.22 12.16
C LEU A 100 -8.15 -0.41 12.24
N PHE A 101 -7.94 -1.39 11.39
CA PHE A 101 -6.63 -1.97 11.15
C PHE A 101 -6.33 -1.91 9.66
N ALA A 102 -5.06 -1.63 9.34
CA ALA A 102 -4.51 -1.84 8.02
C ALA A 102 -3.56 -3.03 8.06
N ILE A 103 -3.72 -3.95 7.12
CA ILE A 103 -2.78 -5.03 6.84
C ILE A 103 -1.91 -4.55 5.68
N TYR A 104 -0.62 -4.36 5.95
CA TYR A 104 0.35 -3.93 4.96
C TYR A 104 1.27 -5.10 4.61
N GLU A 105 1.22 -5.54 3.35
CA GLU A 105 2.11 -6.57 2.83
C GLU A 105 3.40 -5.94 2.29
N CYS A 106 4.54 -6.21 2.93
CA CYS A 106 5.78 -5.48 2.62
C CYS A 106 6.34 -5.78 1.23
N ARG A 107 6.19 -7.02 0.75
CA ARG A 107 6.70 -7.43 -0.57
C ARG A 107 6.01 -6.67 -1.70
N THR A 108 4.69 -6.58 -1.64
CA THR A 108 3.88 -6.01 -2.73
C THR A 108 3.55 -4.54 -2.50
N GLY A 109 3.65 -4.06 -1.25
CA GLY A 109 3.17 -2.75 -0.82
C GLY A 109 1.64 -2.65 -0.79
N THR A 110 0.93 -3.78 -0.82
CA THR A 110 -0.54 -3.83 -0.81
C THR A 110 -1.07 -3.49 0.57
N ILE A 111 -2.17 -2.75 0.62
CA ILE A 111 -2.81 -2.30 1.85
C ILE A 111 -4.27 -2.76 1.84
N GLU A 112 -4.61 -3.59 2.81
CA GLU A 112 -5.99 -4.00 3.08
C GLU A 112 -6.47 -3.36 4.37
N TYR A 113 -7.76 -3.00 4.42
CA TYR A 113 -8.35 -2.32 5.56
C TYR A 113 -9.47 -3.17 6.13
N SER A 114 -9.49 -3.28 7.46
CA SER A 114 -10.56 -3.94 8.19
C SER A 114 -11.01 -3.09 9.38
N VAL A 115 -12.26 -3.29 9.79
CA VAL A 115 -12.83 -2.68 10.99
C VAL A 115 -12.46 -3.54 12.18
N LYS A 116 -12.12 -2.89 13.32
CA LYS A 116 -11.86 -3.59 14.57
C LYS A 116 -13.12 -4.17 15.20
#